data_AF-A0A5E4J309-F1
#
_entry.id   AF-A0A5E4J309-F1
#
_cell.length_a   1.000
_cell.length_b   1.000
_cell.length_c   1.000
_cell.angle_alpha   90.00
_cell.angle_beta   90.00
_cell.angle_gamma   90.00
#
_symmetry.space_group_name_H-M   'P 1'
#
loop_
_entity.id
_entity.type
_entity.pdbx_description
1 polymer ?
#
loop_
_entity_poly.entity_id
_entity_poly.type
_entity_poly.pdbx_seq_one_letter_code
_entity_poly.pdbx_strand_id
1 'polypeptide(L)'
;MAAKLRILKRLSSTAKSENATLVTESSLYQHFELVPGKQAFLRGMNLKPSDNCQAYLEITIPDNALDGNYRLSIAQLVDGKEMGRVTRMLAVGDYPFMGNRRTLELHVSGCEWAAKTSGRNKVAYDSIERALKHGYNGCAYCLPEYNTG
;
A
#
# COMPACT_ATOMS: atom_id res chain seq x y z
N MET A 1 8.52 8.74 -2.09
CA MET A 1 7.18 8.29 -2.52
C MET A 1 6.41 9.49 -3.06
N ALA A 2 5.91 9.40 -4.27
CA ALA A 2 5.10 10.45 -4.90
C ALA A 2 3.65 9.99 -5.00
N ALA A 3 2.72 10.94 -4.92
CA ALA A 3 1.30 10.65 -4.99
C ALA A 3 0.60 11.68 -5.89
N LYS A 4 -0.27 11.19 -6.79
CA LYS A 4 -1.08 12.00 -7.69
C LYS A 4 -2.55 11.67 -7.51
N LEU A 5 -3.37 12.69 -7.31
CA LEU A 5 -4.82 12.57 -7.23
C LEU A 5 -5.44 12.99 -8.56
N ARG A 6 -6.22 12.10 -9.17
CA ARG A 6 -7.07 12.41 -10.33
C ARG A 6 -8.53 12.38 -9.90
N ILE A 7 -9.25 13.45 -10.17
CA ILE A 7 -10.66 13.61 -9.82
C ILE A 7 -11.41 14.39 -10.90
N LEU A 8 -12.73 14.21 -10.99
CA LEU A 8 -13.57 14.92 -11.96
C LEU A 8 -13.47 16.44 -11.79
N LYS A 9 -13.13 17.14 -12.89
CA LYS A 9 -12.96 18.60 -12.92
C LYS A 9 -14.19 19.34 -12.41
N ARG A 10 -15.40 18.87 -12.73
CA ARG A 10 -16.65 19.50 -12.24
C ARG A 10 -16.78 19.53 -10.72
N LEU A 11 -16.15 18.59 -10.01
CA LEU A 11 -16.18 18.49 -8.56
C LEU A 11 -15.07 19.32 -7.93
N SER A 12 -13.88 19.31 -8.53
CA SER A 12 -12.67 19.92 -7.98
C SER A 12 -12.38 21.35 -8.44
N SER A 13 -13.02 21.85 -9.50
CA SER A 13 -12.73 23.18 -10.08
C SER A 13 -13.00 24.34 -9.13
N THR A 14 -13.89 24.15 -8.17
CA THR A 14 -14.25 25.13 -7.13
C THR A 14 -13.55 24.87 -5.80
N ALA A 15 -12.79 23.77 -5.71
CA ALA A 15 -12.20 23.34 -4.47
C ALA A 15 -10.94 24.15 -4.13
N LYS A 16 -10.79 24.49 -2.85
CA LYS A 16 -9.53 24.97 -2.29
C LYS A 16 -8.63 23.77 -2.02
N SER A 17 -7.42 23.78 -2.55
CA SER A 17 -6.44 22.73 -2.31
C SER A 17 -5.56 23.05 -1.10
N GLU A 18 -5.28 22.02 -0.28
CA GLU A 18 -4.31 22.06 0.82
C GLU A 18 -3.34 20.90 0.64
N ASN A 19 -2.03 21.16 0.69
CA ASN A 19 -0.98 20.16 0.42
C ASN A 19 -1.18 19.38 -0.89
N ALA A 20 -1.85 20.02 -1.86
CA ALA A 20 -2.10 19.50 -3.20
C ALA A 20 -1.98 20.64 -4.21
N THR A 21 -1.25 20.39 -5.30
CA THR A 21 -1.00 21.36 -6.36
C THR A 21 -1.58 20.84 -7.65
N LEU A 22 -2.46 21.62 -8.30
CA LEU A 22 -2.96 21.30 -9.64
C LEU A 22 -1.80 21.32 -10.63
N VAL A 23 -1.55 20.21 -11.33
CA VAL A 23 -0.43 20.08 -12.27
C VAL A 23 -0.89 19.96 -13.72
N THR A 24 -2.03 19.33 -13.96
CA THR A 24 -2.61 19.23 -15.30
C THR A 24 -4.11 19.02 -15.22
N GLU A 25 -4.79 19.38 -16.30
CA GLU A 25 -6.22 19.15 -16.46
C GLU A 25 -6.58 18.76 -17.88
N SER A 26 -7.65 18.00 -18.00
CA SER A 26 -8.32 17.69 -19.25
C SER A 26 -9.73 18.28 -19.24
N SER A 27 -10.51 17.99 -20.28
CA SER A 27 -11.93 18.35 -20.32
C SER A 27 -12.73 17.74 -19.17
N LEU A 28 -12.32 16.58 -18.65
CA LEU A 28 -13.07 15.82 -17.63
C LEU A 28 -12.40 15.74 -16.27
N TYR A 29 -11.07 15.79 -16.21
CA TYR A 29 -10.32 15.50 -14.98
C TYR A 29 -9.34 16.61 -14.63
N GLN A 30 -9.13 16.80 -13.34
CA GLN A 30 -7.99 17.54 -12.80
C GLN A 30 -7.05 16.57 -12.09
N HIS A 31 -5.75 16.83 -12.23
CA HIS A 31 -4.69 16.03 -11.62
C HIS A 31 -3.90 16.91 -10.67
N PHE A 32 -3.76 16.44 -9.43
CA PHE A 32 -3.08 17.14 -8.37
C PHE A 32 -1.88 16.33 -7.92
N GLU A 33 -0.71 16.95 -7.83
CA GLU A 33 0.42 16.38 -7.09
C GLU A 33 0.23 16.66 -5.60
N LEU A 34 0.40 15.61 -4.77
CA LEU A 34 0.23 15.70 -3.33
C LEU A 34 1.59 15.87 -2.66
N VAL A 35 1.65 16.73 -1.63
CA VAL A 35 2.88 16.95 -0.88
C VAL A 35 3.21 15.69 -0.05
N PRO A 36 4.38 15.05 -0.24
CA PRO A 36 4.76 13.85 0.50
C PRO A 36 4.77 14.07 2.02
N GLY A 37 4.33 13.06 2.77
CA GLY A 37 4.33 13.09 4.24
C GLY A 37 3.26 14.00 4.86
N LYS A 38 2.45 14.70 4.06
CA LYS A 38 1.34 15.54 4.53
C LYS A 38 0.00 14.95 4.10
N GLN A 39 -1.02 15.21 4.91
CA GLN A 39 -2.40 14.96 4.49
C GLN A 39 -2.85 16.06 3.53
N ALA A 40 -3.33 15.66 2.36
CA ALA A 40 -3.83 16.57 1.34
C ALA A 40 -5.36 16.65 1.36
N PHE A 41 -5.89 17.83 1.01
CA PHE A 41 -7.33 18.09 0.96
C PHE A 41 -7.71 18.86 -0.30
N LEU A 42 -8.88 18.53 -0.85
CA LEU A 42 -9.66 19.38 -1.74
C LEU A 42 -10.95 19.74 -1.00
N ARG A 43 -11.09 20.99 -0.57
CA ARG A 43 -12.21 21.47 0.25
C ARG A 43 -13.15 22.35 -0.53
N GLY A 44 -14.44 22.32 -0.18
CA GLY A 44 -15.45 23.12 -0.88
C GLY A 44 -15.77 22.60 -2.28
N MET A 45 -15.64 21.29 -2.49
CA MET A 45 -16.09 20.65 -3.72
C MET A 45 -17.61 20.81 -3.87
N ASN A 46 -18.05 21.12 -5.09
CA ASN A 46 -19.47 21.25 -5.40
C ASN A 46 -20.10 19.87 -5.69
N LEU A 47 -20.58 19.22 -4.63
CA LEU A 47 -21.29 17.94 -4.71
C LEU A 47 -22.79 18.17 -4.91
N LYS A 48 -23.37 17.50 -5.90
CA LYS A 48 -24.83 17.46 -6.11
C LYS A 48 -25.43 16.16 -5.57
N PRO A 49 -26.72 16.15 -5.21
CA PRO A 49 -27.43 14.90 -4.93
C PRO A 49 -27.24 13.89 -6.06
N SER A 50 -26.98 12.64 -5.69
CA SER A 50 -26.76 11.52 -6.61
C SER A 50 -25.50 11.62 -7.49
N ASP A 51 -24.55 12.50 -7.15
CA ASP A 51 -23.26 12.53 -7.83
C ASP A 51 -22.46 11.25 -7.62
N ASN A 52 -22.12 10.59 -8.74
CA ASN A 52 -21.12 9.52 -8.71
C ASN A 52 -19.72 10.14 -8.57
N CYS A 53 -19.22 10.16 -7.34
CA CYS A 53 -17.92 10.72 -7.00
C CYS A 53 -16.84 9.65 -7.15
N GLN A 54 -15.94 9.84 -8.12
CA GLN A 54 -14.80 8.96 -8.30
C GLN A 54 -13.51 9.76 -8.22
N ALA A 55 -12.59 9.24 -7.42
CA ALA A 55 -11.23 9.75 -7.26
C ALA A 55 -10.25 8.59 -7.42
N TYR A 56 -9.12 8.88 -8.06
CA TYR A 56 -8.03 7.92 -8.26
C TYR A 56 -6.78 8.48 -7.59
N LEU A 57 -6.18 7.69 -6.71
CA LEU A 57 -4.88 7.99 -6.14
C LEU A 57 -3.86 7.07 -6.79
N GLU A 58 -2.97 7.67 -7.56
CA GLU A 58 -1.81 7.02 -8.14
C GLU A 58 -0.62 7.22 -7.21
N ILE A 59 0.07 6.14 -6.87
CA ILE A 59 1.22 6.14 -5.96
C ILE A 59 2.43 5.58 -6.71
N THR A 60 3.51 6.34 -6.70
CA THR A 60 4.81 5.89 -7.19
C THR A 60 5.71 5.59 -5.99
N ILE A 61 6.04 4.31 -5.82
CA ILE A 61 7.02 3.85 -4.85
C ILE A 61 8.40 3.98 -5.50
N PRO A 62 9.34 4.75 -4.93
CA PRO A 62 10.69 4.79 -5.45
C PRO A 62 11.45 3.51 -5.09
N ASP A 63 12.46 3.15 -5.89
CA ASP A 63 13.27 1.93 -5.68
C ASP A 63 14.00 1.91 -4.32
N ASN A 64 14.25 3.08 -3.74
CA ASN A 64 14.87 3.24 -2.42
C ASN A 64 13.84 3.41 -1.28
N ALA A 65 12.58 3.08 -1.50
CA ALA A 65 11.58 3.12 -0.44
C ALA A 65 11.97 2.13 0.67
N LEU A 66 11.88 2.58 1.92
CA LEU A 66 12.17 1.73 3.08
C LEU A 66 11.18 0.56 3.14
N ASP A 67 11.67 -0.60 3.54
CA ASP A 67 10.85 -1.76 3.80
C ASP A 67 9.79 -1.44 4.86
N GLY A 68 8.58 -1.93 4.63
CA GLY A 68 7.49 -1.79 5.58
C GLY A 68 6.11 -1.73 4.95
N ASN A 69 5.13 -1.50 5.81
CA ASN A 69 3.73 -1.43 5.44
C ASN A 69 3.30 0.04 5.30
N TYR A 70 2.96 0.44 4.09
CA TYR A 70 2.47 1.77 3.76
C TYR A 70 0.94 1.75 3.70
N ARG A 71 0.31 2.54 4.58
CA ARG A 71 -1.15 2.72 4.59
C ARG A 71 -1.53 3.87 3.68
N LEU A 72 -2.23 3.56 2.60
CA LEU A 72 -2.77 4.53 1.65
C LEU A 72 -4.26 4.69 1.90
N SER A 73 -4.75 5.93 1.99
CA SER A 73 -6.19 6.16 2.14
C SER A 73 -6.68 7.43 1.47
N ILE A 74 -7.86 7.35 0.87
CA ILE A 74 -8.67 8.50 0.45
C ILE A 74 -10.00 8.42 1.20
N ALA A 75 -10.46 9.56 1.71
CA ALA A 75 -11.77 9.69 2.33
C ALA A 75 -12.55 10.85 1.71
N GLN A 76 -13.87 10.67 1.58
CA GLN A 76 -14.80 11.74 1.25
C GLN A 76 -15.43 12.25 2.55
N LEU A 77 -15.40 13.56 2.73
CA LEU A 77 -16.06 14.23 3.84
C LEU A 77 -17.16 15.15 3.30
N VAL A 78 -18.35 15.10 3.92
CA VAL A 78 -19.48 16.01 3.67
C VAL A 78 -19.86 16.62 5.00
N ASP A 79 -19.83 17.95 5.09
CA ASP A 79 -20.11 18.72 6.32
C ASP A 79 -19.31 18.21 7.55
N GLY A 80 -18.04 17.87 7.33
CA GLY A 80 -17.14 17.36 8.36
C GLY A 80 -17.34 15.88 8.73
N LYS A 81 -18.34 15.20 8.18
CA LYS A 81 -18.59 13.77 8.40
C LYS A 81 -17.99 12.93 7.28
N GLU A 82 -17.29 11.86 7.65
CA GLU A 82 -16.77 10.89 6.68
C GLU A 82 -17.93 10.08 6.09
N MET A 83 -18.10 10.17 4.77
CA MET A 83 -19.16 9.46 4.04
C MET A 83 -18.66 8.16 3.41
N GLY A 84 -17.35 8.07 3.16
CA GLY A 84 -16.74 6.89 2.57
C GLY A 84 -15.22 7.00 2.58
N ARG A 85 -14.57 5.84 2.69
CA ARG A 85 -13.12 5.72 2.69
C ARG A 85 -12.68 4.47 1.96
N VAL A 86 -11.63 4.62 1.18
CA VAL A 86 -10.87 3.50 0.63
C VAL A 86 -9.52 3.48 1.32
N THR A 87 -9.18 2.35 1.95
CA THR A 87 -7.86 2.11 2.54
C THR A 87 -7.20 0.93 1.84
N ARG A 88 -5.92 1.07 1.48
CA ARG A 88 -5.08 -0.01 0.97
C ARG A 88 -3.80 -0.08 1.78
N MET A 89 -3.41 -1.30 2.14
CA MET A 89 -2.10 -1.59 2.72
C MET A 89 -1.18 -2.06 1.60
N LEU A 90 -0.01 -1.45 1.51
CA LEU A 90 1.01 -1.77 0.53
C LEU A 90 2.27 -2.21 1.28
N ALA A 91 2.63 -3.48 1.16
CA ALA A 91 3.90 -3.97 1.67
C ALA A 91 4.98 -3.64 0.63
N VAL A 92 5.96 -2.84 1.05
CA VAL A 92 7.16 -2.52 0.28
C VAL A 92 8.33 -3.22 0.96
N GLY A 93 9.28 -3.68 0.16
CA GLY A 93 10.45 -4.40 0.61
C GLY A 93 10.51 -5.82 0.05
N ASP A 94 11.73 -6.31 -0.08
CA ASP A 94 11.97 -7.69 -0.43
C ASP A 94 11.84 -8.53 0.83
N TYR A 95 10.92 -9.49 0.79
CA TYR A 95 10.84 -10.55 1.78
C TYR A 95 11.39 -11.82 1.13
N PRO A 96 12.73 -11.95 1.00
CA PRO A 96 13.35 -13.09 0.36
C PRO A 96 13.05 -14.38 1.10
N PHE A 97 12.55 -14.31 2.34
CA PHE A 97 12.20 -15.46 3.15
C PHE A 97 10.71 -15.48 3.51
N MET A 98 10.15 -16.68 3.56
CA MET A 98 8.76 -16.95 3.91
C MET A 98 8.71 -18.12 4.90
N GLY A 99 8.21 -17.85 6.10
CA GLY A 99 7.98 -18.84 7.13
C GLY A 99 6.55 -19.38 7.13
N ASN A 100 6.39 -20.68 7.33
CA ASN A 100 5.10 -21.32 7.58
C ASN A 100 4.83 -21.38 9.09
N ARG A 101 3.95 -20.52 9.62
CA ARG A 101 3.66 -20.45 11.08
C ARG A 101 3.10 -21.74 11.69
N ARG A 102 2.62 -22.69 10.87
CA ARG A 102 2.09 -23.98 11.33
C ARG A 102 3.20 -24.98 11.59
N THR A 103 4.20 -25.06 10.70
CA THR A 103 5.30 -26.03 10.79
C THR A 103 6.58 -25.43 11.36
N LEU A 104 6.64 -24.10 11.46
CA LEU A 104 7.83 -23.32 11.75
C LEU A 104 8.96 -23.55 10.73
N GLU A 105 8.63 -24.00 9.53
CA GLU A 105 9.60 -24.14 8.45
C GLU A 105 9.79 -22.80 7.71
N LEU A 106 11.03 -22.41 7.46
CA LEU A 106 11.45 -21.23 6.73
C LEU A 106 11.90 -21.59 5.32
N HIS A 107 11.47 -20.81 4.34
CA HIS A 107 11.82 -21.01 2.94
C HIS A 107 12.32 -19.72 2.32
N VAL A 108 13.09 -19.81 1.24
CA VAL A 108 13.23 -18.68 0.30
C VAL A 108 11.92 -18.45 -0.47
N SER A 109 11.65 -17.22 -0.89
CA SER A 109 10.39 -16.82 -1.55
C SER A 109 10.07 -17.62 -2.81
N GLY A 110 11.09 -18.08 -3.53
CA GLY A 110 10.98 -18.91 -4.74
C GLY A 110 10.87 -20.42 -4.51
N CYS A 111 10.82 -20.91 -3.26
CA CYS A 111 10.75 -22.34 -2.97
C CYS A 111 9.40 -22.96 -3.37
N GLU A 112 9.42 -24.16 -3.96
CA GLU A 112 8.20 -24.90 -4.34
C GLU A 112 7.29 -25.16 -3.13
N TRP A 113 7.87 -25.53 -1.98
CA TRP A 113 7.14 -25.77 -0.74
C TRP A 113 6.53 -24.46 -0.17
N ALA A 114 7.21 -23.33 -0.38
CA ALA A 114 6.67 -22.02 -0.03
C ALA A 114 5.43 -21.66 -0.85
N ALA A 115 5.39 -22.03 -2.13
CA ALA A 115 4.24 -21.81 -3.00
C ALA A 115 3.01 -22.61 -2.53
N LYS A 116 3.21 -23.85 -2.07
CA LYS A 116 2.15 -24.74 -1.56
C LYS A 116 1.63 -24.37 -0.16
N THR A 117 2.33 -23.48 0.55
CA THR A 117 1.89 -23.03 1.88
C THR A 117 0.66 -22.13 1.75
N SER A 118 -0.37 -22.41 2.55
CA SER A 118 -1.57 -21.56 2.61
C SER A 118 -1.23 -20.12 2.98
N GLY A 119 -1.84 -19.12 2.31
CA GLY A 119 -1.63 -17.70 2.60
C GLY A 119 -1.86 -17.34 4.06
N ARG A 120 -2.83 -17.99 4.74
CA ARG A 120 -3.09 -17.79 6.17
C ARG A 120 -1.99 -18.29 7.09
N ASN A 121 -1.02 -19.05 6.58
CA ASN A 121 0.11 -19.57 7.34
C ASN A 121 1.43 -18.89 6.98
N LYS A 122 1.49 -18.16 5.84
CA LYS A 122 2.70 -17.45 5.43
C LYS A 122 3.01 -16.29 6.39
N VAL A 123 4.29 -16.12 6.66
CA VAL A 123 4.89 -15.02 7.40
C VAL A 123 6.11 -14.57 6.60
N ALA A 124 6.15 -13.30 6.23
CA ALA A 124 7.22 -12.76 5.41
C ALA A 124 8.38 -12.29 6.30
N TYR A 125 9.61 -12.58 5.89
CA TYR A 125 10.83 -12.18 6.58
C TYR A 125 11.79 -11.51 5.61
N ASP A 126 12.35 -10.40 6.08
CA ASP A 126 13.40 -9.60 5.44
C ASP A 126 14.79 -10.25 5.60
N SER A 127 15.03 -10.90 6.74
CA SER A 127 16.29 -11.56 7.06
C SER A 127 16.10 -12.96 7.64
N ILE A 128 17.06 -13.84 7.37
CA ILE A 128 17.06 -15.22 7.88
C ILE A 128 17.28 -15.25 9.39
N GLU A 129 18.16 -14.40 9.92
CA GLU A 129 18.50 -14.34 11.34
C GLU A 129 17.28 -13.97 12.20
N ARG A 130 16.42 -13.09 11.68
CA ARG A 130 15.17 -12.71 12.34
C ARG A 130 14.19 -13.88 12.40
N ALA A 131 14.06 -14.62 11.31
CA ALA A 131 13.21 -15.81 11.26
C ALA A 131 13.69 -16.88 12.24
N LEU A 132 15.00 -17.14 12.30
CA LEU A 132 15.59 -18.09 13.25
C LEU A 132 15.36 -17.65 14.71
N LYS A 133 15.50 -16.34 15.02
CA LYS A 133 15.18 -15.79 16.35
C LYS A 133 13.71 -15.98 16.74
N HIS A 134 12.80 -16.04 15.76
CA HIS A 134 11.39 -16.34 15.99
C HIS A 134 11.09 -17.84 16.09
N GLY A 135 12.12 -18.70 16.10
CA GLY A 135 11.99 -20.15 16.29
C GLY A 135 11.69 -20.93 15.00
N TYR A 136 11.92 -20.34 13.83
CA TYR A 136 11.80 -21.07 12.57
C TYR A 136 13.05 -21.91 12.28
N ASN A 137 12.86 -23.02 11.59
CA ASN A 137 13.91 -23.92 11.10
C ASN A 137 14.02 -23.84 9.57
N GLY A 138 15.22 -23.96 9.02
CA GLY A 138 15.43 -23.93 7.57
C GLY A 138 14.75 -25.11 6.87
N CYS A 139 14.14 -24.86 5.71
CA CYS A 139 13.64 -25.92 4.84
C CYS A 139 14.80 -26.78 4.33
N ALA A 140 14.70 -28.11 4.48
CA ALA A 140 15.76 -29.04 4.10
C ALA A 140 16.17 -28.95 2.60
N TYR A 141 15.31 -28.39 1.76
CA TYR A 141 15.56 -28.28 0.31
C TYR A 141 16.15 -26.95 -0.11
N CYS A 142 15.67 -25.83 0.45
CA CYS A 142 16.05 -24.50 -0.02
C CYS A 142 16.88 -23.68 0.98
N LEU A 143 16.97 -24.13 2.23
CA LEU A 143 17.81 -23.58 3.30
C LEU A 143 18.42 -24.74 4.12
N PRO A 144 19.08 -25.73 3.49
CA PRO A 144 19.60 -26.92 4.18
C PRO A 144 20.60 -26.58 5.30
N GLU A 145 21.38 -25.52 5.13
CA GLU A 145 22.38 -25.06 6.10
C GLU A 145 21.77 -24.53 7.41
N TYR A 146 20.48 -24.20 7.39
CA TYR A 146 19.71 -23.76 8.56
C TYR A 146 18.71 -24.81 9.03
N ASN A 147 18.69 -26.00 8.44
CA ASN A 147 17.83 -27.10 8.87
C ASN A 147 18.53 -27.89 10.00
N THR A 148 17.93 -27.91 11.19
CA THR A 148 18.46 -28.62 12.36
C THR A 148 17.73 -29.91 12.73
N GLY A 149 16.85 -30.43 11.85
CA GLY A 149 16.06 -31.65 12.10
C GLY A 149 14.56 -31.45 12.08
#